data_AF-A0A9E2AH94-F1
#
_entry.id   AF-A0A9E2AH94-F1
#
_cell.length_a   1.000
_cell.length_b   1.000
_cell.length_c   1.000
_cell.angle_alpha   90.00
_cell.angle_beta   90.00
_cell.angle_gamma   90.00
#
_symmetry.space_group_name_H-M   'P 1'
#
loop_
_entity.id
_entity.type
_entity.pdbx_description
1 polymer ?
#
loop_
_entity_poly.entity_id
_entity_poly.type
_entity_poly.pdbx_seq_one_letter_code
_entity_poly.pdbx_strand_id
1 'polypeptide(L)'
;GNTCMNKIWIGLLILILIAFGIYYYNQPSIHGQWVAETVIDLPSDTLDINVEEVRFDFGDEQYAFHSTLNYMEMGYFKHSDQSIYLTKMGTETSNRVEIIHLSPTILHIKMKNGNNERVVHLKKIVQ
;
A
#
# COMPACT_ATOMS: atom_id res chain seq x y z
N GLY A 1 24.88 24.96 40.38
CA GLY A 1 25.06 23.79 39.49
C GLY A 1 23.83 23.42 38.66
N ASN A 2 22.60 23.79 39.05
CA ASN A 2 21.39 23.13 38.52
C ASN A 2 20.85 23.69 37.20
N THR A 3 21.25 24.89 36.79
CA THR A 3 20.78 25.54 35.55
C THR A 3 21.39 24.94 34.27
N CYS A 4 22.58 24.35 34.36
CA CYS A 4 23.23 23.69 33.21
C CYS A 4 22.59 22.31 32.94
N MET A 5 22.29 21.56 33.99
CA MET A 5 21.68 20.23 33.90
C MET A 5 20.26 20.29 33.30
N ASN A 6 19.44 21.28 33.69
CA ASN A 6 18.09 21.46 33.12
C ASN A 6 18.09 21.79 31.62
N LYS A 7 19.11 22.50 31.11
CA LYS A 7 19.22 22.80 29.68
C LYS A 7 19.56 21.56 28.85
N ILE A 8 20.37 20.64 29.39
CA ILE A 8 20.69 19.36 28.75
C ILE A 8 19.44 18.49 28.63
N TRP A 9 18.62 18.40 29.68
CA TRP A 9 17.38 17.64 29.66
C TRP A 9 16.34 18.19 28.69
N ILE A 10 16.19 19.52 28.61
CA ILE A 10 15.28 20.15 27.63
C ILE A 10 15.77 19.89 26.19
N GLY A 11 17.08 19.99 25.94
CA GLY A 11 17.65 19.66 24.63
C GLY A 11 17.39 18.22 24.21
N LEU A 12 17.55 17.26 25.14
CA LEU A 12 17.24 15.85 24.91
C LEU A 12 15.75 15.61 24.61
N LEU A 13 14.84 16.26 25.33
CA LEU A 13 13.39 16.13 25.09
C LEU A 13 13.02 16.61 23.68
N ILE A 14 13.55 17.77 23.25
CA ILE A 14 13.30 18.32 21.91
C ILE A 14 13.84 17.36 20.83
N LEU A 15 15.05 16.80 21.03
CA LEU A 15 15.63 15.84 20.10
C LEU A 15 14.76 14.58 19.94
N ILE A 16 14.23 14.07 21.06
CA ILE A 16 13.32 12.91 21.06
C ILE A 16 12.04 13.25 20.29
N LEU A 17 11.40 14.39 20.56
CA LEU A 17 10.18 14.79 19.86
C LEU A 17 10.39 14.96 18.34
N ILE A 18 11.53 15.51 17.91
CA ILE A 18 11.89 15.61 16.49
C ILE A 18 12.08 14.21 15.88
N ALA A 19 12.80 13.32 16.57
CA ALA A 19 13.02 11.96 16.09
C ALA A 19 11.71 11.17 15.93
N PHE A 20 10.77 11.31 16.88
CA PHE A 20 9.44 10.70 16.79
C PHE A 20 8.60 11.31 15.65
N GLY A 21 8.66 12.62 15.45
CA GLY A 21 7.95 13.28 14.35
C GLY A 21 8.41 12.79 12.97
N ILE A 22 9.73 12.64 12.78
CA ILE A 22 10.31 12.11 11.53
C ILE A 22 9.91 10.65 11.31
N TYR A 23 9.89 9.84 12.37
CA TYR A 23 9.47 8.43 12.28
C TYR A 23 7.99 8.29 11.86
N TYR A 24 7.10 9.13 12.41
CA TYR A 24 5.68 9.08 12.07
C TYR A 24 5.41 9.57 10.64
N TYR A 25 6.10 10.63 10.20
CA TYR A 25 5.94 11.18 8.86
C TYR A 25 6.41 10.22 7.74
N ASN A 26 7.39 9.36 8.03
CA ASN A 26 7.98 8.45 7.05
C ASN A 26 7.26 7.09 6.94
N GLN A 27 6.07 6.93 7.51
CA GLN A 27 5.28 5.71 7.26
C GLN A 27 4.90 5.64 5.78
N PRO A 28 5.19 4.54 5.09
CA PRO A 28 4.92 4.43 3.68
C PRO A 28 3.40 4.45 3.43
N SER A 29 2.97 5.36 2.56
CA SER A 29 1.56 5.53 2.20
C SER A 29 1.21 4.72 0.96
N ILE A 30 0.06 4.06 1.00
CA ILE A 30 -0.51 3.35 -0.15
C ILE A 30 -1.03 4.30 -1.24
N HIS A 31 -1.27 5.57 -0.91
CA HIS A 31 -1.83 6.54 -1.85
C HIS A 31 -0.94 6.74 -3.08
N GLY A 32 -1.57 6.92 -4.23
CA GLY A 32 -0.95 7.14 -5.52
C GLY A 32 -1.17 5.98 -6.50
N GLN A 33 -0.48 6.08 -7.63
CA GLN A 33 -0.61 5.15 -8.75
C GLN A 33 0.45 4.06 -8.69
N TRP A 34 0.02 2.83 -8.95
CA TRP A 34 0.83 1.62 -8.89
C TRP A 34 0.61 0.82 -10.16
N VAL A 35 1.70 0.28 -10.71
CA VAL A 35 1.67 -0.59 -11.88
C VAL A 35 2.34 -1.91 -11.55
N ALA A 36 1.76 -3.02 -12.02
CA ALA A 36 2.31 -4.33 -11.74
C ALA A 36 3.62 -4.56 -12.50
N GLU A 37 4.58 -5.15 -11.82
CA GLU A 37 5.79 -5.70 -12.44
C GLU A 37 5.67 -7.20 -12.62
N THR A 38 4.98 -7.89 -11.71
CA THR A 38 4.71 -9.32 -11.80
C THR A 38 3.34 -9.68 -11.22
N VAL A 39 2.72 -10.73 -11.78
CA VAL A 39 1.51 -11.36 -11.26
C VAL A 39 1.72 -12.88 -11.25
N ILE A 40 1.53 -13.49 -10.08
CA ILE A 40 1.78 -14.92 -9.85
C ILE A 40 0.53 -15.54 -9.23
N ASP A 41 -0.01 -16.60 -9.86
CA ASP A 41 -1.02 -17.45 -9.25
C ASP A 41 -0.34 -18.64 -8.55
N LEU A 42 -0.51 -18.73 -7.24
CA LEU A 42 0.05 -19.81 -6.45
C LEU A 42 -0.76 -21.11 -6.66
N PRO A 43 -0.09 -22.26 -6.82
CA PRO A 43 1.28 -22.53 -6.37
C PRO A 43 2.48 -22.19 -7.30
N SER A 44 2.34 -21.82 -8.59
CA SER A 44 3.57 -21.52 -9.37
C SER A 44 3.43 -20.73 -10.67
N ASP A 45 2.23 -20.40 -11.12
CA ASP A 45 2.09 -19.99 -12.52
C ASP A 45 2.18 -18.47 -12.59
N THR A 46 3.31 -17.99 -13.11
CA THR A 46 3.38 -16.61 -13.61
C THR A 46 2.43 -16.52 -14.79
N LEU A 47 1.53 -15.54 -14.76
CA LEU A 47 0.54 -15.39 -15.81
C LEU A 47 1.18 -14.75 -17.05
N ASP A 48 0.92 -15.33 -18.22
CA ASP A 48 1.25 -14.72 -19.51
C ASP A 48 0.25 -13.61 -19.83
N ILE A 49 0.45 -12.46 -19.18
CA ILE A 49 -0.38 -11.26 -19.33
C ILE A 49 0.50 -10.03 -19.49
N ASN A 50 -0.04 -8.99 -20.12
CA ASN A 50 0.58 -7.68 -20.13
C ASN A 50 0.44 -7.03 -18.74
N VAL A 51 1.44 -7.24 -17.87
CA VAL A 51 1.43 -6.73 -16.50
C VAL A 51 1.38 -5.19 -16.41
N GLU A 52 1.80 -4.48 -17.46
CA GLU A 52 1.75 -3.01 -17.50
C GLU A 52 0.32 -2.44 -17.57
N GLU A 53 -0.65 -3.27 -17.96
CA GLU A 53 -2.08 -2.95 -17.94
C GLU A 53 -2.69 -3.11 -16.54
N VAL A 54 -2.05 -3.89 -15.66
CA VAL A 54 -2.51 -4.11 -14.30
C VAL A 54 -2.09 -2.93 -13.44
N ARG A 55 -3.05 -2.07 -13.08
CA ARG A 55 -2.80 -0.82 -12.35
C ARG A 55 -3.78 -0.62 -11.22
N PHE A 56 -3.28 -0.03 -10.13
CA PHE A 56 -4.09 0.46 -9.03
C PHE A 56 -3.85 1.95 -8.85
N ASP A 57 -4.93 2.72 -8.71
CA ASP A 57 -4.88 4.11 -8.27
C ASP A 57 -5.58 4.20 -6.93
N PHE A 58 -4.85 4.58 -5.88
CA PHE A 58 -5.39 4.80 -4.54
C PHE A 58 -5.44 6.30 -4.26
N GLY A 59 -6.64 6.88 -4.30
CA GLY A 59 -6.93 8.23 -3.83
C GLY A 59 -7.13 8.26 -2.32
N ASP A 60 -7.86 9.25 -1.80
CA ASP A 60 -8.05 9.40 -0.34
C ASP A 60 -8.89 8.27 0.27
N GLU A 61 -10.07 8.00 -0.31
CA GLU A 61 -10.98 6.92 0.12
C GLU A 61 -11.41 6.01 -1.03
N GLN A 62 -10.98 6.34 -2.25
CA GLN A 62 -11.41 5.68 -3.48
C GLN A 62 -10.25 4.95 -4.13
N TYR A 63 -10.55 3.84 -4.80
CA TYR A 63 -9.60 3.16 -5.66
C TYR A 63 -10.16 3.00 -7.07
N ALA A 64 -9.25 2.96 -8.03
CA ALA A 64 -9.49 2.41 -9.36
C ALA A 64 -8.52 1.26 -9.61
N PHE A 65 -9.04 0.15 -10.13
CA PHE A 65 -8.27 -1.01 -10.55
C PHE A 65 -8.49 -1.23 -12.05
N HIS A 66 -7.39 -1.34 -12.77
CA HIS A 66 -7.36 -1.70 -14.18
C HIS A 66 -6.65 -3.04 -14.33
N SER A 67 -7.18 -3.90 -15.17
CA SER A 67 -6.58 -5.18 -15.52
C SER A 67 -6.61 -5.36 -17.04
N THR A 68 -6.00 -6.45 -17.49
CA THR A 68 -6.10 -6.91 -18.87
C THR A 68 -7.54 -7.10 -19.33
N LEU A 69 -7.72 -7.24 -20.65
CA LEU A 69 -9.03 -7.43 -21.30
C LEU A 69 -9.99 -6.25 -21.09
N ASN A 70 -9.46 -5.05 -20.89
CA ASN A 70 -10.23 -3.82 -20.62
C ASN A 70 -11.12 -3.92 -19.38
N TYR A 71 -10.77 -4.78 -18.41
CA TYR A 71 -11.49 -4.82 -17.15
C TYR A 71 -11.10 -3.61 -16.29
N MET A 72 -12.12 -2.90 -15.80
CA MET A 72 -11.97 -1.78 -14.88
C MET A 72 -12.93 -1.95 -13.72
N GLU A 73 -12.44 -1.64 -12.54
CA GLU A 73 -13.22 -1.58 -11.30
C GLU A 73 -12.91 -0.30 -10.55
N MET A 74 -13.93 0.31 -9.97
CA MET A 74 -13.78 1.45 -9.07
C MET A 74 -14.58 1.20 -7.80
N GLY A 75 -14.15 1.81 -6.71
CA GLY A 75 -14.81 1.63 -5.43
C GLY A 75 -14.13 2.41 -4.32
N TYR A 76 -14.41 1.98 -3.10
CA TYR A 76 -13.83 2.55 -1.88
C TYR A 76 -12.81 1.59 -1.30
N PHE A 77 -11.77 2.12 -0.68
CA PHE A 77 -10.83 1.29 0.06
C PHE A 77 -10.64 1.76 1.49
N LYS A 78 -10.26 0.81 2.34
CA LYS A 78 -9.78 1.11 3.70
C LYS A 78 -8.47 0.38 3.93
N HIS A 79 -7.43 1.13 4.27
CA HIS A 79 -6.14 0.58 4.68
C HIS A 79 -6.14 0.39 6.21
N SER A 80 -5.79 -0.81 6.66
CA SER A 80 -5.62 -1.15 8.08
C SER A 80 -4.43 -2.07 8.23
N ASP A 81 -3.38 -1.60 8.90
CA ASP A 81 -2.14 -2.32 9.16
C ASP A 81 -1.60 -3.05 7.90
N GLN A 82 -1.77 -4.38 7.86
CA GLN A 82 -1.27 -5.28 6.82
C GLN A 82 -2.36 -5.67 5.81
N SER A 83 -3.42 -4.87 5.66
CA SER A 83 -4.54 -5.20 4.79
C SER A 83 -5.20 -3.99 4.15
N ILE A 84 -5.66 -4.20 2.93
CA ILE A 84 -6.51 -3.28 2.18
C ILE A 84 -7.86 -3.97 2.02
N TYR A 85 -8.92 -3.28 2.38
CA TYR A 85 -10.28 -3.74 2.12
C TYR A 85 -10.82 -2.96 0.93
N LEU A 86 -11.08 -3.65 -0.18
CA LEU A 86 -11.60 -3.06 -1.41
C LEU A 86 -13.09 -3.34 -1.53
N THR A 87 -13.91 -2.29 -1.56
CA THR A 87 -15.36 -2.39 -1.75
C THR A 87 -15.72 -1.81 -3.11
N LYS A 88 -16.08 -2.68 -4.05
CA LYS A 88 -16.51 -2.27 -5.39
C LYS A 88 -17.77 -1.41 -5.33
N MET A 89 -17.81 -0.35 -6.13
CA MET A 89 -18.98 0.53 -6.21
C MET A 89 -20.24 -0.26 -6.61
N GLY A 90 -21.35 -0.02 -5.91
CA GLY A 90 -22.61 -0.75 -6.11
C GLY A 90 -22.67 -2.12 -5.44
N THR A 91 -21.67 -2.45 -4.60
CA THR A 91 -21.66 -3.68 -3.79
C THR A 91 -21.46 -3.35 -2.31
N GLU A 92 -21.93 -4.22 -1.43
CA GLU A 92 -21.69 -4.12 0.02
C GLU A 92 -20.54 -5.02 0.49
N THR A 93 -20.04 -5.88 -0.40
CA THR A 93 -19.00 -6.86 -0.10
C THR A 93 -17.62 -6.23 -0.25
N SER A 94 -16.78 -6.38 0.78
CA SER A 94 -15.38 -5.99 0.72
C SER A 94 -14.48 -7.20 0.49
N ASN A 95 -13.51 -7.04 -0.41
CA ASN A 95 -12.45 -8.01 -0.64
C ASN A 95 -11.23 -7.62 0.19
N ARG A 96 -10.76 -8.54 1.04
CA ARG A 96 -9.53 -8.35 1.79
C ARG A 96 -8.32 -8.70 0.91
N VAL A 97 -7.43 -7.74 0.77
CA VAL A 97 -6.11 -7.86 0.14
C VAL A 97 -5.05 -7.74 1.24
N GLU A 98 -4.18 -8.72 1.35
CA GLU A 98 -3.08 -8.72 2.31
C GLU A 98 -1.90 -7.94 1.75
N ILE A 99 -1.32 -7.05 2.56
CA ILE A 99 -0.08 -6.34 2.22
C ILE A 99 1.08 -7.18 2.73
N ILE A 100 1.86 -7.74 1.82
CA ILE A 100 3.10 -8.46 2.14
C ILE A 100 4.21 -7.46 2.43
N HIS A 101 4.30 -6.41 1.61
CA HIS A 101 5.31 -5.36 1.74
C HIS A 101 4.78 -4.03 1.23
N LEU A 102 5.07 -2.95 1.94
CA LEU A 102 4.77 -1.59 1.52
C LEU A 102 5.97 -0.70 1.84
N SER A 103 6.47 -0.02 0.83
CA SER A 103 7.49 1.02 0.91
C SER A 103 7.08 2.20 0.02
N PRO A 104 7.81 3.33 0.03
CA PRO A 104 7.43 4.49 -0.79
C PRO A 104 7.32 4.22 -2.30
N THR A 105 7.98 3.18 -2.82
CA THR A 105 8.01 2.86 -4.26
C THR A 105 7.57 1.45 -4.60
N ILE A 106 7.38 0.57 -3.61
CA ILE A 106 7.06 -0.85 -3.82
C ILE A 106 5.85 -1.24 -2.98
N LEU A 107 4.92 -1.96 -3.59
CA LEU A 107 3.76 -2.54 -2.94
C LEU A 107 3.62 -4.00 -3.38
N HIS A 108 3.74 -4.94 -2.44
CA HIS A 108 3.47 -6.35 -2.69
C HIS A 108 2.18 -6.72 -1.99
N ILE A 109 1.23 -7.25 -2.76
CA ILE A 109 -0.08 -7.66 -2.25
C ILE A 109 -0.37 -9.10 -2.58
N LYS A 110 -1.19 -9.71 -1.73
CA LYS A 110 -1.75 -11.05 -1.93
C LYS A 110 -3.26 -11.01 -1.79
N MET A 111 -3.97 -11.59 -2.74
CA MET A 111 -5.42 -11.64 -2.77
C MET A 111 -5.91 -13.05 -3.07
N LYS A 112 -7.14 -13.35 -2.65
CA LYS A 112 -7.81 -14.60 -3.04
C LYS A 112 -8.36 -14.47 -4.46
N ASN A 113 -8.15 -15.50 -5.26
CA ASN A 113 -8.72 -15.63 -6.59
C ASN A 113 -9.36 -17.02 -6.73
N GLY A 114 -10.64 -17.13 -6.39
CA GLY A 114 -11.33 -18.42 -6.29
C GLY A 114 -10.70 -19.30 -5.21
N ASN A 115 -10.18 -20.47 -5.62
CA ASN A 115 -9.49 -21.42 -4.75
C ASN A 115 -7.97 -21.15 -4.64
N ASN A 116 -7.45 -20.23 -5.46
CA ASN A 116 -6.02 -19.92 -5.52
C ASN A 116 -5.72 -18.60 -4.80
N GLU A 117 -4.44 -18.38 -4.54
CA GLU A 117 -3.93 -17.08 -4.11
C GLU A 117 -3.18 -16.42 -5.26
N ARG A 118 -3.32 -15.10 -5.37
CA ARG A 118 -2.62 -14.28 -6.36
C ARG A 118 -1.72 -13.30 -5.63
N VAL A 119 -0.44 -13.30 -6.00
CA VAL A 119 0.54 -12.33 -5.54
C VAL A 119 0.83 -11.34 -6.67
N VAL A 120 0.79 -10.06 -6.34
CA VAL A 120 1.09 -8.97 -7.28
C VAL A 120 2.22 -8.14 -6.69
N HIS A 121 3.29 -7.95 -7.46
CA HIS A 121 4.32 -6.99 -7.13
C HIS A 121 4.09 -5.73 -7.95
N LEU A 122 4.00 -4.60 -7.27
CA LEU A 122 3.68 -3.31 -7.86
C LEU A 122 4.81 -2.33 -7.57
N LYS A 123 5.08 -1.47 -8.56
CA LYS A 123 5.90 -0.28 -8.37
C LYS A 123 5.04 0.97 -8.44
N LYS A 124 5.44 1.99 -7.70
CA LYS A 124 4.79 3.31 -7.76
C LYS A 124 5.15 4.02 -9.06
N ILE A 125 4.17 4.60 -9.72
CA ILE A 125 4.39 5.48 -10.86
C ILE A 125 4.83 6.84 -10.30
N VAL A 126 6.09 7.19 -10.52
CA VAL A 126 6.60 8.52 -10.19
C VAL A 126 6.29 9.43 -11.37
N GLN A 127 5.48 10.47 -11.15
CA GLN A 127 5.27 11.55 -12.12
C GLN A 127 6.34 12.62 -11.98
#